data_AF-A0A3M0YZ91-F1
#
_entry.id   AF-A0A3M0YZ91-F1
#
_cell.length_a   1.000
_cell.length_b   1.000
_cell.length_c   1.000
_cell.angle_alpha   90.00
_cell.angle_beta   90.00
_cell.angle_gamma   90.00
#
_symmetry.space_group_name_H-M   'P 1'
#
loop_
_entity.id
_entity.type
_entity.pdbx_description
1 polymer ?
#
loop_
_entity_poly.entity_id
_entity_poly.type
_entity_poly.pdbx_seq_one_letter_code
_entity_poly.pdbx_strand_id
1 'polypeptide(L)'
;MNNAQYVWIDSTGEGKNRYVLFRRNIILADLPIDASFQLFADHRYRLLVNGKTLGHGPARFKLKSPEYDTWDLLPHLKSGKNVIAVMVCAYGDKTFITDESIGGFIAWGKIHCRNGEEWDLATPGHWRALRSPAHSDDVEKMTFALGFPEVLDGRRFPAAWTEPDFPDDDWSVAV
;
A
#
# COMPACT_ATOMS: atom_id res chain seq x y z
N MET A 1 18.43 -2.12 -13.14
CA MET A 1 18.29 -0.95 -12.26
C MET A 1 16.83 -0.87 -11.87
N ASN A 2 16.50 -0.87 -10.58
CA ASN A 2 15.11 -0.80 -10.12
C ASN A 2 14.64 0.66 -10.26
N ASN A 3 13.68 0.91 -11.14
CA ASN A 3 13.20 2.25 -11.48
C ASN A 3 11.93 2.62 -10.67
N ALA A 4 11.82 2.11 -9.44
CA ALA A 4 10.68 2.35 -8.59
C ALA A 4 10.57 3.83 -8.20
N GLN A 5 9.35 4.36 -8.21
CA GLN A 5 9.06 5.76 -7.92
C GLN A 5 8.02 5.85 -6.81
N TYR A 6 8.08 6.93 -6.04
CA TYR A 6 6.98 7.27 -5.15
C TYR A 6 5.73 7.55 -5.96
N VAL A 7 4.61 6.99 -5.53
CA VAL A 7 3.29 7.22 -6.09
C VAL A 7 2.28 7.53 -5.00
N TRP A 8 1.21 8.20 -5.38
CA TRP A 8 0.07 8.48 -4.54
C TRP A 8 -1.25 8.48 -5.33
N ILE A 9 -2.34 8.99 -4.73
CA ILE A 9 -3.63 9.16 -5.40
C ILE A 9 -3.71 10.46 -6.22
N ASP A 10 -2.78 11.39 -5.99
CA ASP A 10 -2.66 12.67 -6.66
C ASP A 10 -1.17 13.08 -6.67
N SER A 11 -0.80 14.06 -7.51
CA SER A 11 0.59 14.48 -7.68
C SER A 11 1.18 15.28 -6.51
N THR A 12 0.38 15.63 -5.51
CA THR A 12 0.80 16.52 -4.40
C THR A 12 1.15 15.73 -3.15
N GLY A 13 0.45 14.61 -2.89
CA GLY A 13 0.57 13.90 -1.62
C GLY A 13 0.05 14.68 -0.41
N GLU A 14 -0.46 15.90 -0.60
CA GLU A 14 -0.80 16.80 0.49
C GLU A 14 -2.07 16.35 1.24
N GLY A 15 -2.29 16.94 2.41
CA GLY A 15 -3.48 16.70 3.24
C GLY A 15 -3.20 15.83 4.46
N LYS A 16 -4.13 15.88 5.42
CA LYS A 16 -3.99 15.25 6.73
C LYS A 16 -4.84 14.00 6.84
N ASN A 17 -4.39 13.05 7.65
CA ASN A 17 -5.12 11.83 7.98
C ASN A 17 -5.73 11.11 6.74
N ARG A 18 -4.95 10.98 5.67
CA ARG A 18 -5.43 10.41 4.41
C ARG A 18 -5.17 8.93 4.34
N TYR A 19 -6.24 8.17 4.14
CA TYR A 19 -6.16 6.74 3.86
C TYR A 19 -6.27 6.50 2.35
N VAL A 20 -5.29 5.82 1.77
CA VAL A 20 -5.28 5.42 0.35
C VAL A 20 -5.10 3.91 0.27
N LEU A 21 -5.94 3.29 -0.54
CA LEU A 21 -5.91 1.87 -0.86
C LEU A 21 -5.15 1.71 -2.17
N PHE A 22 -4.06 0.94 -2.16
CA PHE A 22 -3.33 0.55 -3.35
C PHE A 22 -3.55 -0.92 -3.65
N ARG A 23 -3.81 -1.26 -4.90
CA ARG A 23 -3.94 -2.63 -5.36
C ARG A 23 -3.09 -2.88 -6.58
N ARG A 24 -2.62 -4.11 -6.69
CA ARG A 24 -2.02 -4.66 -7.89
C ARG A 24 -2.54 -6.07 -8.14
N ASN A 25 -3.24 -6.24 -9.26
CA ASN A 25 -3.71 -7.54 -9.72
C ASN A 25 -2.58 -8.28 -10.45
N ILE A 26 -2.50 -9.59 -10.24
CA ILE A 26 -1.46 -10.47 -10.78
C ILE A 26 -2.12 -11.77 -11.24
N ILE A 27 -1.74 -12.27 -12.42
CA ILE A 27 -2.27 -13.53 -12.96
C ILE A 27 -1.09 -14.44 -13.28
N LEU A 28 -0.80 -15.37 -12.38
CA LEU A 28 0.35 -16.27 -12.53
C LEU A 28 -0.06 -17.51 -13.35
N ALA A 29 0.56 -17.75 -14.49
CA ALA A 29 0.24 -18.92 -15.33
C ALA A 29 0.74 -20.24 -14.71
N ASP A 30 1.73 -20.17 -13.82
CA ASP A 30 2.30 -21.32 -13.11
C ASP A 30 2.60 -20.95 -11.64
N LEU A 31 3.03 -21.93 -10.84
CA LEU A 31 3.39 -21.72 -9.46
C LEU A 31 4.61 -20.77 -9.34
N PRO A 32 4.53 -19.76 -8.45
CA PRO A 32 5.69 -18.96 -8.09
C PRO A 32 6.73 -19.83 -7.38
N ILE A 33 8.00 -19.55 -7.61
CA ILE A 33 9.16 -20.19 -6.97
C ILE A 33 10.01 -19.20 -6.18
N ASP A 34 9.86 -17.91 -6.44
CA ASP A 34 10.43 -16.79 -5.68
C ASP A 34 9.48 -15.60 -5.78
N ALA A 35 9.31 -14.85 -4.68
CA ALA A 35 8.43 -13.68 -4.67
C ALA A 35 8.85 -12.69 -3.59
N SER A 36 9.84 -11.84 -3.90
CA SER A 36 10.31 -10.80 -2.99
C SER A 36 9.58 -9.48 -3.23
N PHE A 37 9.16 -8.81 -2.17
CA PHE A 37 8.49 -7.52 -2.24
C PHE A 37 9.02 -6.56 -1.18
N GLN A 38 9.60 -5.47 -1.64
CA GLN A 38 10.06 -4.37 -0.80
C GLN A 38 9.09 -3.23 -0.89
N LEU A 39 8.81 -2.59 0.25
CA LEU A 39 7.92 -1.44 0.24
C LEU A 39 8.23 -0.46 1.37
N PHE A 40 7.94 0.81 1.08
CA PHE A 40 7.88 1.89 2.06
C PHE A 40 6.62 2.72 1.80
N ALA A 41 6.05 3.25 2.87
CA ALA A 41 4.95 4.19 2.76
C ALA A 41 5.01 5.23 3.89
N ASP A 42 4.68 6.46 3.53
CA ASP A 42 4.59 7.58 4.46
C ASP A 42 3.11 7.79 4.86
N HIS A 43 2.66 7.55 6.10
CA HIS A 43 3.45 7.27 7.32
C HIS A 43 3.37 5.81 7.79
N ARG A 44 2.24 5.15 7.54
CA ARG A 44 1.94 3.79 7.99
C ARG A 44 1.25 3.03 6.89
N TYR A 45 1.57 1.75 6.75
CA TYR A 45 0.88 0.84 5.85
C TYR A 45 0.42 -0.44 6.56
N ARG A 46 -0.57 -1.09 5.95
CA ARG A 46 -0.93 -2.49 6.17
C ARG A 46 -0.83 -3.22 4.83
N LEU A 47 -0.02 -4.29 4.78
CA LEU A 47 0.17 -5.14 3.60
C LEU A 47 -0.77 -6.35 3.70
N LEU A 48 -1.49 -6.62 2.61
CA LEU A 48 -2.34 -7.79 2.46
C LEU A 48 -2.07 -8.47 1.11
N VAL A 49 -2.17 -9.80 1.09
CA VAL A 49 -2.14 -10.60 -0.14
C VAL A 49 -3.33 -11.55 -0.10
N ASN A 50 -4.16 -11.52 -1.14
CA ASN A 50 -5.34 -12.39 -1.27
C ASN A 50 -6.22 -12.36 0.01
N GLY A 51 -6.58 -11.16 0.49
CA GLY A 51 -7.40 -10.97 1.69
C GLY A 51 -6.66 -11.15 3.03
N LYS A 52 -5.48 -11.77 3.05
CA LYS A 52 -4.74 -12.05 4.29
C LYS A 52 -3.78 -10.92 4.63
N THR A 53 -3.90 -10.37 5.84
CA THR A 53 -2.90 -9.43 6.38
C THR A 53 -1.58 -10.14 6.60
N LEU A 54 -0.52 -9.62 5.99
CA LEU A 54 0.86 -10.07 6.21
C LEU A 54 1.51 -9.29 7.35
N GLY A 55 1.28 -7.98 7.41
CA GLY A 55 1.82 -7.15 8.47
C GLY A 55 1.61 -5.65 8.27
N HIS A 56 2.29 -4.90 9.12
CA HIS A 56 2.19 -3.45 9.22
C HIS A 56 3.59 -2.85 9.22
N GLY A 57 3.71 -1.64 8.67
CA GLY A 57 4.95 -0.90 8.69
C GLY A 57 4.74 0.56 8.28
N PRO A 58 5.79 1.26 7.84
CA PRO A 58 7.16 0.91 8.18
C PRO A 58 7.38 0.98 9.70
N ALA A 59 8.58 0.61 10.16
CA ALA A 59 9.04 1.02 11.47
C ALA A 59 8.93 2.56 11.65
N ARG A 60 9.09 3.06 12.87
CA ARG A 60 9.17 4.51 13.08
C ARG A 60 10.43 5.04 12.37
N PHE A 61 10.30 6.12 11.62
CA PHE A 61 11.41 6.72 10.89
C PHE A 61 11.49 8.23 11.11
N LYS A 62 12.60 8.82 10.67
CA LYS A 62 12.80 10.26 10.48
C LYS A 62 12.95 10.53 9.00
N LEU A 63 12.50 11.69 8.51
CA LEU A 63 12.48 11.97 7.07
C LEU A 63 13.85 11.88 6.40
N LYS A 64 14.93 12.14 7.15
CA LYS A 64 16.30 12.02 6.65
C LYS A 64 16.80 10.59 6.50
N SER A 65 16.09 9.61 7.08
CA SER A 65 16.51 8.21 7.12
C SER A 65 15.29 7.29 7.16
N PRO A 66 14.45 7.26 6.10
CA PRO A 66 13.41 6.25 5.97
C PRO A 66 14.04 4.88 5.72
N GLU A 67 13.42 3.84 6.26
CA GLU A 67 13.75 2.44 5.99
C GLU A 67 12.54 1.79 5.32
N TYR A 68 12.79 0.78 4.48
CA TYR A 68 11.76 -0.01 3.83
C TYR A 68 11.75 -1.42 4.42
N ASP A 69 10.61 -2.09 4.33
CA ASP A 69 10.49 -3.49 4.75
C ASP A 69 10.65 -4.41 3.54
N THR A 70 11.17 -5.62 3.77
CA THR A 70 11.23 -6.69 2.78
C THR A 70 10.30 -7.82 3.22
N TRP A 71 9.39 -8.20 2.33
CA TRP A 71 8.40 -9.25 2.54
C TRP A 71 8.64 -10.40 1.56
N ASP A 72 8.56 -11.62 2.07
CA ASP A 72 8.42 -12.81 1.24
C ASP A 72 6.92 -13.06 0.96
N LEU A 73 6.53 -12.91 -0.30
CA LEU A 73 5.16 -13.13 -0.74
C LEU A 73 4.91 -14.57 -1.20
N LEU A 74 5.96 -15.39 -1.35
CA LEU A 74 5.86 -16.72 -1.94
C LEU A 74 4.82 -17.61 -1.26
N PRO A 75 4.72 -17.67 0.08
CA PRO A 75 3.73 -18.52 0.76
C PRO A 75 2.28 -18.04 0.62
N HIS A 76 2.07 -16.85 0.05
CA HIS A 76 0.78 -16.17 0.00
C HIS A 76 0.20 -16.11 -1.42
N LEU A 77 0.98 -16.49 -2.41
CA LEU A 77 0.60 -16.50 -3.82
C LEU A 77 0.17 -17.89 -4.28
N LYS A 78 -0.70 -17.92 -5.29
CA LYS A 78 -1.21 -19.15 -5.94
C LYS A 78 -1.12 -19.02 -7.47
N SER A 79 -1.22 -20.14 -8.20
CA SER A 79 -1.49 -20.05 -9.65
C SER A 79 -2.86 -19.41 -9.89
N GLY A 80 -3.00 -18.68 -11.00
CA GLY A 80 -4.18 -17.90 -11.33
C GLY A 80 -4.17 -16.50 -10.72
N LYS A 81 -5.36 -15.98 -10.38
CA LYS A 81 -5.52 -14.60 -9.91
C LYS A 81 -5.03 -14.42 -8.48
N ASN A 82 -4.23 -13.38 -8.29
CA ASN A 82 -3.77 -12.88 -7.01
C ASN A 82 -3.92 -11.37 -6.96
N VAL A 83 -3.88 -10.83 -5.74
CA VAL A 83 -3.76 -9.40 -5.52
C VAL A 83 -2.78 -9.13 -4.39
N ILE A 84 -1.92 -8.14 -4.61
CA ILE A 84 -1.16 -7.46 -3.56
C ILE A 84 -1.89 -6.14 -3.24
N ALA A 85 -2.25 -5.94 -1.98
CA ALA A 85 -3.00 -4.80 -1.51
C ALA A 85 -2.23 -4.09 -0.39
N VAL A 86 -2.14 -2.77 -0.46
CA VAL A 86 -1.47 -1.94 0.54
C VAL A 86 -2.39 -0.81 0.94
N MET A 87 -2.78 -0.75 2.21
CA MET A 87 -3.52 0.39 2.76
C MET A 87 -2.53 1.32 3.43
N VAL A 88 -2.40 2.55 2.95
CA VAL A 88 -1.51 3.57 3.51
C VAL A 88 -2.32 4.63 4.24
N CYS A 89 -1.89 4.98 5.44
CA CYS A 89 -2.35 6.14 6.19
C CYS A 89 -1.22 7.19 6.23
N ALA A 90 -1.42 8.29 5.51
CA ALA A 90 -0.57 9.47 5.52
C ALA A 90 -1.10 10.44 6.58
N TYR A 91 -0.28 10.77 7.58
CA TYR A 91 -0.71 11.66 8.65
C TYR A 91 -0.77 13.12 8.20
N GLY A 92 0.15 13.58 7.35
CA GLY A 92 0.16 14.98 6.88
C GLY A 92 0.48 16.00 7.97
N ASP A 93 0.95 15.55 9.13
CA ASP A 93 1.14 16.40 10.31
C ASP A 93 2.16 15.77 11.27
N LYS A 94 2.86 16.61 12.03
CA LYS A 94 3.84 16.16 13.04
C LYS A 94 3.15 15.59 14.28
N THR A 95 3.79 14.60 14.88
CA THR A 95 3.44 14.10 16.21
C THR A 95 4.72 14.03 17.05
N PHE A 96 4.65 13.52 18.27
CA PHE A 96 5.87 13.26 19.06
C PHE A 96 6.68 12.07 18.52
N ILE A 97 6.14 11.33 17.55
CA ILE A 97 6.76 10.13 16.98
C ILE A 97 6.84 10.12 15.45
N THR A 98 6.35 11.16 14.77
CA THR A 98 6.39 11.34 13.31
C THR A 98 6.76 12.78 12.97
N ASP A 99 7.52 12.97 11.91
CA ASP A 99 7.75 14.30 11.34
C ASP A 99 6.58 14.66 10.41
N GLU A 100 6.38 15.95 10.12
CA GLU A 100 5.36 16.37 9.14
C GLU A 100 5.86 16.11 7.72
N SER A 101 5.05 15.42 6.91
CA SER A 101 5.39 14.97 5.56
C SER A 101 4.12 14.79 4.72
N ILE A 102 4.29 14.49 3.43
CA ILE A 102 3.21 14.20 2.48
C ILE A 102 3.03 12.69 2.28
N GLY A 103 1.87 12.28 1.79
CA GLY A 103 1.59 10.89 1.45
C GLY A 103 2.46 10.41 0.29
N GLY A 104 2.98 9.20 0.44
CA GLY A 104 3.77 8.55 -0.60
C GLY A 104 3.85 7.04 -0.37
N PHE A 105 3.82 6.29 -1.46
CA PHE A 105 3.99 4.84 -1.49
C PHE A 105 5.03 4.49 -2.55
N ILE A 106 6.01 3.66 -2.19
CA ILE A 106 6.98 3.12 -3.13
C ILE A 106 7.13 1.63 -2.87
N ALA A 107 7.17 0.84 -3.93
CA ALA A 107 7.42 -0.57 -3.81
C ALA A 107 8.20 -1.11 -5.01
N TRP A 108 8.87 -2.22 -4.81
CA TRP A 108 9.60 -2.96 -5.83
C TRP A 108 9.76 -4.42 -5.44
N GLY A 109 10.33 -5.20 -6.34
CA GLY A 109 10.52 -6.63 -6.14
C GLY A 109 10.04 -7.41 -7.35
N LYS A 110 10.10 -8.73 -7.28
CA LYS A 110 9.78 -9.60 -8.40
C LYS A 110 9.08 -10.86 -7.93
N ILE A 111 8.23 -11.40 -8.81
CA ILE A 111 7.74 -12.78 -8.70
C ILE A 111 8.31 -13.55 -9.87
N HIS A 112 8.91 -14.70 -9.59
CA HIS A 112 9.40 -15.63 -10.60
C HIS A 112 8.59 -16.92 -10.52
N CYS A 113 8.11 -17.40 -11.67
CA CYS A 113 7.37 -18.65 -11.78
C CYS A 113 8.23 -19.77 -12.37
N ARG A 114 7.83 -21.01 -12.12
CA ARG A 114 8.56 -22.21 -12.59
C ARG A 114 8.71 -22.28 -14.12
N ASN A 115 7.72 -21.77 -14.85
CA ASN A 115 7.72 -21.67 -16.31
C ASN A 115 8.67 -20.58 -16.86
N GLY A 116 9.36 -19.82 -16.01
CA GLY A 116 10.24 -18.71 -16.39
C GLY A 116 9.55 -17.35 -16.52
N GLU A 117 8.24 -17.27 -16.26
CA GLU A 117 7.50 -16.00 -16.19
C GLU A 117 7.99 -15.15 -15.02
N GLU A 118 8.07 -13.83 -15.25
CA GLU A 118 8.52 -12.85 -14.24
C GLU A 118 7.54 -11.67 -14.19
N TRP A 119 7.23 -11.23 -12.97
CA TRP A 119 6.42 -10.02 -12.70
C TRP A 119 7.23 -9.01 -11.91
N ASP A 120 7.43 -7.81 -12.45
CA ASP A 120 8.10 -6.69 -11.76
C ASP A 120 7.12 -5.88 -10.91
N LEU A 121 7.31 -5.85 -9.59
CA LEU A 121 6.42 -5.21 -8.62
C LEU A 121 6.62 -3.69 -8.47
N ALA A 122 7.53 -3.07 -9.23
CA ALA A 122 7.85 -1.64 -9.12
C ALA A 122 6.65 -0.69 -9.31
N THR A 123 6.59 0.37 -8.51
CA THR A 123 5.73 1.55 -8.72
C THR A 123 6.36 2.52 -9.74
N PRO A 124 5.59 3.22 -10.61
CA PRO A 124 4.12 3.27 -10.67
C PRO A 124 3.49 1.99 -11.24
N GLY A 125 4.15 1.35 -12.21
CA GLY A 125 3.76 0.05 -12.77
C GLY A 125 2.26 -0.08 -13.06
N HIS A 126 1.69 -1.21 -12.65
CA HIS A 126 0.26 -1.51 -12.77
C HIS A 126 -0.48 -1.33 -11.42
N TRP A 127 0.01 -0.43 -10.57
CA TRP A 127 -0.64 -0.13 -9.29
C TRP A 127 -1.82 0.81 -9.51
N ARG A 128 -2.97 0.45 -8.93
CA ARG A 128 -4.15 1.30 -8.85
C ARG A 128 -4.33 1.83 -7.45
N ALA A 129 -4.89 3.02 -7.33
CA ALA A 129 -5.09 3.72 -6.07
C ALA A 129 -6.53 4.20 -5.94
N LEU A 130 -7.05 4.13 -4.71
CA LEU A 130 -8.33 4.71 -4.33
C LEU A 130 -8.17 5.41 -2.98
N ARG A 131 -8.47 6.72 -2.92
CA ARG A 131 -8.68 7.39 -1.62
C ARG A 131 -9.83 6.70 -0.92
N SER A 132 -9.60 6.20 0.29
CA SER A 132 -10.60 5.40 0.98
C SER A 132 -11.89 6.19 1.14
N PRO A 133 -13.02 5.72 0.58
CA PRO A 133 -14.28 6.45 0.65
C PRO A 133 -14.92 6.38 2.04
N ALA A 134 -14.35 5.63 2.98
CA ALA A 134 -14.94 5.37 4.30
C ALA A 134 -14.27 6.11 5.45
N HIS A 135 -13.00 6.51 5.30
CA HIS A 135 -12.24 7.17 6.36
C HIS A 135 -12.49 8.67 6.32
N SER A 136 -12.78 9.27 7.49
CA SER A 136 -12.84 10.72 7.63
C SER A 136 -11.42 11.30 7.79
N ASP A 137 -11.07 12.28 6.96
CA ASP A 137 -9.88 13.12 7.15
C ASP A 137 -10.16 14.37 7.99
N ASP A 138 -11.43 14.75 8.16
CA ASP A 138 -11.88 15.83 9.04
C ASP A 138 -12.03 15.32 10.47
N VAL A 139 -10.89 15.11 11.13
CA VAL A 139 -10.81 14.70 12.54
C VAL A 139 -9.66 15.43 13.23
N GLU A 140 -9.87 15.77 14.50
CA GLU A 140 -8.82 16.36 15.33
C GLU A 140 -7.84 15.30 15.83
N LYS A 141 -6.61 15.73 16.16
CA LYS A 141 -5.65 14.84 16.81
C LYS A 141 -6.20 14.37 18.16
N MET A 142 -5.91 13.12 18.50
CA MET A 142 -6.33 12.54 19.79
C MET A 142 -5.77 13.32 20.97
N THR A 143 -4.52 13.78 20.87
CA THR A 143 -3.83 14.58 21.88
C THR A 143 -2.78 15.47 21.22
N PHE A 144 -2.13 16.34 21.99
CA PHE A 144 -0.98 17.11 21.52
C PHE A 144 0.22 16.24 21.06
N ALA A 145 0.29 14.98 21.49
CA ALA A 145 1.43 14.08 21.26
C ALA A 145 1.16 12.99 20.22
N LEU A 146 -0.10 12.60 20.02
CA LEU A 146 -0.51 11.49 19.15
C LEU A 146 -1.15 12.00 17.85
N GLY A 147 -1.30 11.09 16.88
CA GLY A 147 -1.98 11.36 15.62
C GLY A 147 -3.51 11.38 15.76
N PHE A 148 -4.17 11.09 14.64
CA PHE A 148 -5.62 11.15 14.50
C PHE A 148 -6.29 9.84 14.93
N PRO A 149 -7.49 9.88 15.54
CA PRO A 149 -8.29 8.69 15.72
C PRO A 149 -8.81 8.20 14.35
N GLU A 150 -8.98 6.89 14.21
CA GLU A 150 -9.67 6.34 13.04
C GLU A 150 -11.18 6.57 13.19
N VAL A 151 -11.78 7.24 12.21
CA VAL A 151 -13.24 7.34 12.06
C VAL A 151 -13.61 6.76 10.70
N LEU A 152 -14.25 5.60 10.71
CA LEU A 152 -14.57 4.82 9.52
C LEU A 152 -16.07 4.53 9.42
N ASP A 153 -16.68 4.85 8.28
CA ASP A 153 -18.03 4.41 7.93
C ASP A 153 -17.98 3.09 7.16
N GLY A 154 -18.26 1.98 7.86
CA GLY A 154 -18.21 0.63 7.28
C GLY A 154 -19.16 0.42 6.09
N ARG A 155 -20.21 1.22 5.95
CA ARG A 155 -21.15 1.13 4.81
C ARG A 155 -20.52 1.61 3.51
N ARG A 156 -19.50 2.45 3.60
CA ARG A 156 -18.76 3.01 2.46
C ARG A 156 -17.46 2.27 2.18
N PHE A 157 -17.00 1.41 3.10
CA PHE A 157 -15.72 0.72 2.94
C PHE A 157 -15.86 -0.42 1.92
N PRO A 158 -14.98 -0.51 0.91
CA PRO A 158 -15.08 -1.55 -0.10
C PRO A 158 -14.61 -2.89 0.47
N ALA A 159 -15.47 -3.60 1.20
CA ALA A 159 -15.07 -4.73 2.06
C ALA A 159 -14.23 -5.83 1.38
N ALA A 160 -14.51 -6.12 0.10
CA ALA A 160 -13.80 -7.14 -0.67
C ALA A 160 -12.61 -6.59 -1.48
N TRP A 161 -12.19 -5.34 -1.28
CA TRP A 161 -11.08 -4.71 -2.02
C TRP A 161 -9.73 -5.40 -1.85
N THR A 162 -9.61 -6.47 -1.07
CA THR A 162 -8.37 -7.25 -0.93
C THR A 162 -8.47 -8.62 -1.61
N GLU A 163 -9.59 -8.92 -2.26
CA GLU A 163 -9.84 -10.19 -2.94
C GLU A 163 -9.45 -10.14 -4.42
N PRO A 164 -8.95 -11.24 -5.02
CA PRO A 164 -8.50 -11.24 -6.42
C PRO A 164 -9.58 -10.92 -7.46
N ASP A 165 -10.84 -11.19 -7.16
CA ASP A 165 -11.97 -10.98 -8.08
C ASP A 165 -12.69 -9.63 -7.89
N PHE A 166 -12.16 -8.77 -7.01
CA PHE A 166 -12.72 -7.43 -6.81
C PHE A 166 -12.50 -6.55 -8.06
N PRO A 167 -13.55 -5.93 -8.62
CA PRO A 167 -13.41 -5.02 -9.74
C PRO A 167 -12.78 -3.71 -9.27
N ASP A 168 -11.72 -3.26 -9.95
CA ASP A 168 -11.03 -2.00 -9.63
C ASP A 168 -11.00 -1.04 -10.83
N ASP A 169 -11.87 -1.24 -11.82
CA ASP A 169 -11.93 -0.45 -13.06
C ASP A 169 -12.15 1.04 -12.84
N ASP A 170 -12.80 1.40 -11.74
CA ASP A 170 -13.05 2.77 -11.27
C ASP A 170 -11.89 3.37 -10.46
N TRP A 171 -10.81 2.61 -10.21
CA TRP A 171 -9.64 3.10 -9.49
C TRP A 171 -8.68 3.82 -10.43
N SER A 172 -8.15 4.94 -9.94
CA SER A 172 -7.12 5.72 -10.62
C SER A 172 -5.82 4.93 -10.72
N VAL A 173 -5.04 5.17 -11.77
CA VAL A 173 -3.63 4.78 -11.76
C VAL A 173 -2.91 5.59 -10.68
N ALA A 174 -2.00 4.95 -9.94
CA ALA A 174 -1.19 5.66 -8.95
C ALA A 174 -0.19 6.58 -9.67
N VAL A 175 -0.10 7.84 -9.25
CA VAL A 175 0.66 8.92 -9.93
C VAL A 175 1.76 9.49 -9.06
#